data_AF-A0A1V6K3U6-F1
#
_entry.id   AF-A0A1V6K3U6-F1
#
_cell.length_a   1.000
_cell.length_b   1.000
_cell.length_c   1.000
_cell.angle_alpha   90.00
_cell.angle_beta   90.00
_cell.angle_gamma   90.00
#
_symmetry.space_group_name_H-M   'P 1'
#
loop_
_entity.id
_entity.type
_entity.pdbx_description
1 polymer ?
#
loop_
_entity_poly.entity_id
_entity_poly.type
_entity_poly.pdbx_seq_one_letter_code
_entity_poly.pdbx_strand_id
1 'polypeptide(L)'
;MKGFAGIALSILAVTAGSAAAVESSPDSSLVTFLRALQTGDSTSVDSLISEAALSNVQVLLNSLTTMARSDPDGVTSRLASAGYGATASDAMRWNAREYLRRTVALPVMMARYAPCTMTLGEPSYDDRTVVFPVVMTMSGGYELETEAVLVLEDGIWKVSTFMGLNSFP
;
A
#
# COMPACT_ATOMS: atom_id res chain seq x y z
N MET A 1 -0.16 -15.70 34.41
CA MET A 1 -0.66 -14.42 33.88
C MET A 1 0.53 -13.66 33.32
N LYS A 2 0.68 -13.62 32.00
CA LYS A 2 1.78 -12.90 31.32
C LYS A 2 1.33 -11.44 31.13
N GLY A 3 2.11 -10.49 31.65
CA GLY A 3 1.83 -9.06 31.55
C GLY A 3 2.10 -8.56 30.13
N PHE A 4 1.10 -7.91 29.54
CA PHE A 4 1.26 -7.13 28.31
C PHE A 4 1.89 -5.79 28.68
N ALA A 5 3.13 -5.58 28.26
CA ALA A 5 3.77 -4.27 28.28
C ALA A 5 3.36 -3.52 27.00
N GLY A 6 2.27 -2.76 27.07
CA GLY A 6 1.93 -1.77 26.05
C GLY A 6 2.83 -0.54 26.22
N ILE A 7 3.52 -0.13 25.15
CA ILE A 7 4.34 1.09 25.16
C ILE A 7 3.40 2.30 25.01
N ALA A 8 3.32 3.13 26.06
CA ALA A 8 2.67 4.44 26.02
C ALA A 8 3.69 5.51 25.58
N LEU A 9 3.37 6.26 24.52
CA LEU A 9 4.26 7.24 23.90
C LEU A 9 4.20 8.58 24.66
N SER A 10 5.34 9.02 25.21
CA SER A 10 5.54 10.40 25.72
C SER A 10 6.61 11.09 24.87
N ILE A 11 6.28 12.23 24.27
CA ILE A 11 7.15 12.96 23.34
C ILE A 11 8.07 13.89 24.15
N LEU A 12 9.37 13.58 24.18
CA LEU A 12 10.41 14.51 24.60
C LEU A 12 11.11 15.04 23.33
N ALA A 13 11.08 16.35 23.12
CA ALA A 13 11.77 16.99 22.01
C ALA A 13 13.28 17.10 22.31
N VAL A 14 14.12 16.62 21.40
CA VAL A 14 15.59 16.82 21.42
C VAL A 14 16.04 17.46 20.11
N THR A 15 16.87 18.48 20.25
CA THR A 15 17.38 19.38 19.21
C THR A 15 18.57 18.81 18.42
N ALA A 16 18.51 19.04 17.11
CA ALA A 16 19.56 19.13 16.07
C ALA A 16 20.99 18.61 16.36
N GLY A 17 21.38 17.57 15.61
CA GLY A 17 22.76 17.18 15.32
C GLY A 17 22.79 16.41 13.99
N SER A 18 23.76 16.72 13.11
CA SER A 18 24.09 16.13 11.79
C SER A 18 23.05 15.19 11.13
N ALA A 19 22.54 15.60 9.97
CA ALA A 19 21.68 14.78 9.10
C ALA A 19 22.44 13.55 8.54
N ALA A 20 22.69 12.57 9.40
CA ALA A 20 22.55 11.19 8.97
C ALA A 20 21.12 11.09 8.42
N ALA A 21 20.97 10.70 7.16
CA ALA A 21 19.67 10.31 6.65
C ALA A 21 19.13 9.29 7.65
N VAL A 22 18.12 9.69 8.42
CA VAL A 22 17.45 8.78 9.34
C VAL A 22 16.84 7.75 8.40
N GLU A 23 17.50 6.59 8.26
CA GLU A 23 16.91 5.46 7.57
C GLU A 23 15.55 5.26 8.23
N SER A 24 14.49 5.38 7.43
CA SER A 24 13.13 5.13 7.89
C SER A 24 13.11 3.75 8.52
N SER A 25 12.63 3.56 9.74
CA SER A 25 12.51 2.20 10.27
C SER A 25 11.48 1.42 9.46
N PRO A 26 11.65 0.10 9.25
CA PRO A 26 10.70 -0.68 8.49
C PRO A 26 9.28 -0.64 9.08
N ASP A 27 9.15 -0.63 10.41
CA ASP A 27 7.89 -0.43 11.12
C ASP A 27 7.23 0.90 10.73
N SER A 28 7.99 2.00 10.73
CA SER A 28 7.47 3.33 10.40
C SER A 28 7.00 3.42 8.95
N SER A 29 7.75 2.81 8.02
CA SER A 29 7.37 2.72 6.61
C SER A 29 6.09 1.93 6.43
N LEU A 30 5.99 0.74 7.06
CA LEU A 30 4.80 -0.10 6.95
C LEU A 30 3.56 0.60 7.54
N VAL A 31 3.66 1.15 8.75
CA VAL A 31 2.54 1.86 9.39
C VAL A 31 2.09 3.06 8.55
N THR A 32 3.02 3.80 7.97
CA THR A 32 2.71 4.92 7.07
C THR A 32 2.00 4.45 5.81
N PHE A 33 2.49 3.38 5.19
CA PHE A 33 1.88 2.79 4.00
C PHE A 33 0.45 2.28 4.28
N LEU A 34 0.24 1.56 5.38
CA LEU A 34 -1.07 1.03 5.75
C LEU A 34 -2.08 2.16 6.04
N ARG A 35 -1.64 3.20 6.76
CA ARG A 35 -2.47 4.39 6.97
C ARG A 35 -2.80 5.11 5.66
N ALA A 36 -1.84 5.16 4.74
CA ALA A 36 -2.04 5.77 3.44
C ALA A 36 -3.11 5.01 2.63
N LEU A 37 -3.13 3.68 2.68
CA LEU A 37 -4.21 2.87 2.09
C LEU A 37 -5.57 3.15 2.73
N GLN A 38 -5.64 3.28 4.06
CA GLN A 38 -6.89 3.57 4.78
C GLN A 38 -7.46 4.96 4.46
N THR A 39 -6.58 5.93 4.20
CA THR A 39 -6.95 7.34 4.00
C THR A 39 -6.99 7.75 2.52
N GLY A 40 -6.59 6.87 1.62
CA GLY A 40 -6.49 7.17 0.19
C GLY A 40 -5.32 8.10 -0.16
N ASP A 41 -4.30 8.21 0.71
CA ASP A 41 -3.09 9.01 0.45
C ASP A 41 -2.21 8.30 -0.59
N SER A 42 -2.55 8.54 -1.84
CA SER A 42 -1.83 8.03 -3.00
C SER A 42 -0.37 8.46 -3.07
N THR A 43 0.01 9.61 -2.50
CA THR A 43 1.40 10.10 -2.55
C THR A 43 2.29 9.28 -1.62
N SER A 44 1.80 9.03 -0.41
CA SER A 44 2.52 8.17 0.54
C SER A 44 2.65 6.74 0.01
N VAL A 45 1.58 6.15 -0.55
CA VAL A 45 1.65 4.82 -1.17
C VAL A 45 2.66 4.80 -2.32
N ASP A 46 2.66 5.83 -3.17
CA ASP A 46 3.59 5.95 -4.30
C ASP A 46 5.06 6.01 -3.87
N SER A 47 5.35 6.68 -2.76
CA SER A 47 6.71 6.80 -2.21
C SER A 47 7.20 5.53 -1.49
N LEU A 48 6.28 4.70 -1.02
CA LEU A 48 6.55 3.54 -0.16
C LEU A 48 6.31 2.20 -0.86
N ILE A 49 5.91 2.19 -2.13
CA ILE A 49 5.81 0.96 -2.93
C ILE A 49 7.15 0.62 -3.57
N SER A 50 7.54 -0.65 -3.55
CA SER A 50 8.78 -1.11 -4.16
C SER A 50 8.67 -1.19 -5.69
N GLU A 51 9.80 -1.17 -6.40
CA GLU A 51 9.80 -1.32 -7.87
C GLU A 51 9.30 -2.71 -8.31
N ALA A 52 9.55 -3.74 -7.51
CA ALA A 52 9.01 -5.08 -7.73
C ALA A 52 7.47 -5.10 -7.62
N ALA A 53 6.89 -4.44 -6.61
CA ALA A 53 5.45 -4.29 -6.48
C ALA A 53 4.87 -3.45 -7.64
N LEU A 54 5.54 -2.37 -8.03
CA LEU A 54 5.12 -1.52 -9.15
C LEU A 54 5.12 -2.29 -10.49
N SER A 55 6.04 -3.24 -10.66
CA SER A 55 6.06 -4.12 -11.82
C SER A 55 4.80 -5.00 -11.90
N ASN A 56 4.26 -5.48 -10.77
CA ASN A 56 2.99 -6.19 -10.75
C ASN A 56 1.81 -5.27 -11.12
N VAL A 57 1.83 -4.03 -10.65
CA VAL A 57 0.85 -3.01 -11.05
C VAL A 57 0.90 -2.76 -12.57
N GLN A 58 2.10 -2.75 -13.16
CA GLN A 58 2.25 -2.62 -14.62
C GLN A 58 1.61 -3.79 -15.38
N VAL A 59 1.68 -5.02 -14.85
CA VAL A 59 1.00 -6.18 -15.45
C VAL A 59 -0.51 -5.99 -15.46
N LEU A 60 -1.09 -5.50 -14.36
CA LEU A 60 -2.53 -5.19 -14.28
C LEU A 60 -2.92 -4.09 -15.27
N LEU A 61 -2.13 -3.03 -15.35
CA LEU A 61 -2.36 -1.94 -16.30
C LEU A 61 -2.26 -2.41 -17.76
N ASN A 62 -1.35 -3.33 -18.08
CA ASN A 62 -1.23 -3.92 -19.41
C ASN A 62 -2.48 -4.72 -19.78
N SER A 63 -3.06 -5.45 -18.82
CA SER A 63 -4.35 -6.15 -19.01
C SER A 63 -5.49 -5.17 -19.28
N LEU A 64 -5.60 -4.12 -18.45
CA LEU A 64 -6.58 -3.05 -18.64
C LEU A 64 -6.44 -2.37 -20.00
N THR A 65 -5.21 -2.06 -20.41
CA THR A 65 -4.90 -1.44 -21.71
C THR A 65 -5.28 -2.35 -22.87
N THR A 66 -5.05 -3.66 -22.73
CA THR A 66 -5.45 -4.65 -23.75
C THR A 66 -6.96 -4.68 -23.88
N MET A 67 -7.69 -4.75 -22.77
CA MET A 67 -9.15 -4.68 -22.77
C MET A 67 -9.67 -3.37 -23.34
N ALA A 68 -9.04 -2.23 -23.02
CA ALA A 68 -9.45 -0.91 -23.48
C ALA A 68 -9.35 -0.77 -25.00
N ARG A 69 -8.41 -1.50 -25.63
CA ARG A 69 -8.27 -1.53 -27.10
C ARG A 69 -9.34 -2.38 -27.77
N SER A 70 -9.77 -3.46 -27.13
CA SER A 70 -10.77 -4.39 -27.69
C SER A 70 -12.22 -4.01 -27.37
N ASP A 71 -12.47 -3.38 -26.22
CA ASP A 71 -13.79 -2.98 -25.73
C ASP A 71 -13.70 -1.67 -24.92
N PRO A 72 -13.56 -0.51 -25.60
CA PRO A 72 -13.38 0.78 -24.93
C PRO A 72 -14.61 1.22 -24.12
N ASP A 73 -15.82 0.88 -24.58
CA ASP A 73 -17.06 1.25 -23.90
C ASP A 73 -17.24 0.42 -22.62
N GLY A 74 -16.99 -0.90 -22.71
CA GLY A 74 -17.02 -1.78 -21.54
C GLY A 74 -15.98 -1.40 -20.50
N VAL A 75 -14.75 -1.05 -20.91
CA VAL A 75 -13.73 -0.56 -19.98
C VAL A 75 -14.10 0.78 -19.36
N THR A 76 -14.62 1.73 -20.14
CA THR A 76 -15.06 3.03 -19.60
C THR A 76 -16.17 2.84 -18.57
N SER A 77 -17.13 1.95 -18.84
CA SER A 77 -18.20 1.60 -17.90
C SER A 77 -17.66 0.96 -16.61
N ARG A 78 -16.69 0.04 -16.72
CA ARG A 78 -16.02 -0.58 -15.57
C ARG A 78 -15.26 0.43 -14.73
N LEU A 79 -14.46 1.30 -15.37
CA LEU A 79 -13.71 2.36 -14.71
C LEU A 79 -14.65 3.29 -13.94
N ALA A 80 -15.74 3.74 -14.57
CA ALA A 80 -16.74 4.58 -13.91
C ALA A 80 -17.40 3.85 -12.72
N SER A 81 -17.70 2.56 -12.87
CA SER A 81 -18.30 1.73 -11.80
C SER A 81 -17.36 1.54 -10.61
N ALA A 82 -16.04 1.47 -10.85
CA ALA A 82 -15.02 1.44 -9.80
C ALA A 82 -14.74 2.83 -9.19
N GLY A 83 -15.31 3.90 -9.75
CA GLY A 83 -15.17 5.27 -9.26
C GLY A 83 -14.06 6.08 -9.93
N TYR A 84 -13.43 5.58 -11.00
CA TYR A 84 -12.48 6.36 -11.77
C TYR A 84 -13.21 7.44 -12.58
N GLY A 85 -12.75 8.69 -12.48
CA GLY A 85 -13.15 9.80 -13.35
C GLY A 85 -12.41 9.79 -14.69
N ALA A 86 -12.29 8.63 -15.35
CA ALA A 86 -11.45 8.44 -16.53
C ALA A 86 -12.07 7.51 -17.58
N THR A 87 -11.71 7.73 -18.84
CA THR A 87 -12.13 6.90 -19.97
C THR A 87 -11.12 5.80 -20.28
N ALA A 88 -11.52 4.83 -21.10
CA ALA A 88 -10.60 3.84 -21.67
C ALA A 88 -9.40 4.50 -22.39
N SER A 89 -9.62 5.64 -23.06
CA SER A 89 -8.56 6.39 -23.73
C SER A 89 -7.57 7.05 -22.76
N ASP A 90 -8.05 7.48 -21.59
CA ASP A 90 -7.17 7.96 -20.52
C ASP A 90 -6.34 6.81 -19.94
N ALA A 91 -6.99 5.66 -19.69
CA ALA A 91 -6.34 4.49 -19.12
C ALA A 91 -5.17 3.98 -19.97
N MET A 92 -5.30 4.01 -21.30
CA MET A 92 -4.22 3.64 -22.23
C MET A 92 -2.99 4.57 -22.17
N ARG A 93 -3.10 5.75 -21.56
CA ARG A 93 -2.01 6.71 -21.40
C ARG A 93 -1.34 6.67 -20.02
N TRP A 94 -1.88 5.88 -19.08
CA TRP A 94 -1.30 5.78 -17.76
C TRP A 94 0.00 4.98 -17.79
N ASN A 95 0.86 5.27 -16.82
CA ASN A 95 1.93 4.37 -16.41
C ASN A 95 1.52 3.70 -15.07
N ALA A 96 2.25 2.66 -14.64
CA ALA A 96 1.92 1.94 -13.41
C ALA A 96 1.79 2.85 -12.18
N ARG A 97 2.63 3.89 -12.10
CA ARG A 97 2.65 4.83 -10.98
C ARG A 97 1.38 5.68 -10.93
N GLU A 98 0.99 6.22 -12.08
CA GLU A 98 -0.24 6.97 -12.24
C GLU A 98 -1.48 6.10 -11.98
N TYR A 99 -1.46 4.85 -12.49
CA TYR A 99 -2.52 3.89 -12.25
C TYR A 99 -2.67 3.59 -10.76
N LEU A 100 -1.58 3.23 -10.08
CA LEU A 100 -1.54 3.02 -8.62
C LEU A 100 -2.13 4.21 -7.85
N ARG A 101 -1.67 5.43 -8.14
CA ARG A 101 -2.14 6.63 -7.44
C ARG A 101 -3.64 6.84 -7.60
N ARG A 102 -4.14 6.68 -8.82
CA ARG A 102 -5.58 6.77 -9.12
C ARG A 102 -6.37 5.70 -8.39
N THR A 103 -5.87 4.47 -8.37
CA THR A 103 -6.56 3.37 -7.71
C THR A 103 -6.62 3.57 -6.20
N VAL A 104 -5.51 3.95 -5.55
CA VAL A 104 -5.47 4.19 -4.10
C VAL A 104 -6.45 5.30 -3.68
N ALA A 105 -6.62 6.32 -4.52
CA ALA A 105 -7.55 7.42 -4.28
C ALA A 105 -9.03 7.04 -4.45
N LEU A 106 -9.36 5.82 -4.92
CA LEU A 106 -10.74 5.42 -5.10
C LEU A 106 -11.44 5.18 -3.75
N PRO A 107 -12.73 5.59 -3.62
CA PRO A 107 -13.52 5.30 -2.42
C PRO A 107 -13.60 3.80 -2.10
N VAL A 108 -13.63 2.94 -3.12
CA VAL A 108 -13.69 1.47 -2.92
C VAL A 108 -12.42 0.93 -2.28
N MET A 109 -11.26 1.54 -2.56
CA MET A 109 -10.00 1.16 -1.94
C MET A 109 -9.95 1.61 -0.49
N MET A 110 -10.36 2.85 -0.21
CA MET A 110 -10.49 3.32 1.17
C MET A 110 -11.47 2.45 1.97
N ALA A 111 -12.63 2.12 1.40
CA ALA A 111 -13.64 1.28 2.04
C ALA A 111 -13.13 -0.14 2.36
N ARG A 112 -12.17 -0.65 1.59
CA ARG A 112 -11.54 -1.96 1.84
C ARG A 112 -10.68 -1.94 3.11
N TYR A 113 -9.94 -0.87 3.35
CA TYR A 113 -8.92 -0.82 4.42
C TYR A 113 -9.35 0.00 5.65
N ALA A 114 -10.14 1.06 5.48
CA ALA A 114 -10.55 1.96 6.56
C ALA A 114 -11.28 1.26 7.73
N PRO A 115 -12.12 0.23 7.52
CA PRO A 115 -12.77 -0.49 8.62
C PRO A 115 -11.83 -1.48 9.35
N CYS A 116 -10.65 -1.74 8.82
CA CYS A 116 -9.73 -2.74 9.35
C CYS A 116 -8.87 -2.14 10.46
N THR A 117 -8.80 -2.82 11.61
CA THR A 117 -7.69 -2.63 12.54
C THR A 117 -6.56 -3.58 12.14
N MET A 118 -5.32 -3.09 12.13
CA MET A 118 -4.16 -3.89 11.74
C MET A 118 -3.20 -3.99 12.92
N THR A 119 -2.84 -5.21 13.29
CA THR A 119 -1.85 -5.49 14.33
C THR A 119 -0.63 -6.11 13.68
N LEU A 120 0.55 -5.55 13.96
CA LEU A 120 1.82 -6.08 13.47
C LEU A 120 2.38 -7.08 14.48
N GLY A 121 2.78 -8.25 13.99
CA GLY A 121 3.53 -9.25 14.75
C GLY A 121 5.02 -8.92 14.82
N GLU A 122 5.79 -9.83 15.40
CA GLU A 122 7.25 -9.72 15.46
C GLU A 122 7.86 -9.88 14.05
N PRO A 123 8.64 -8.90 13.56
CA PRO A 123 9.23 -8.96 12.23
C PRO A 123 10.37 -9.98 12.14
N SER A 124 10.47 -10.63 10.98
CA SER A 124 11.63 -11.44 10.59
C SER A 124 12.51 -10.68 9.62
N TYR A 125 13.80 -10.59 9.91
CA TYR A 125 14.79 -9.84 9.11
C TYR A 125 15.68 -10.79 8.30
N ASP A 126 15.87 -10.47 7.03
CA ASP A 126 16.83 -11.10 6.13
C ASP A 126 17.55 -10.04 5.29
N ASP A 127 18.69 -9.57 5.78
CA ASP A 127 19.53 -8.51 5.19
C ASP A 127 18.73 -7.26 4.80
N ARG A 128 18.34 -7.15 3.52
CA ARG A 128 17.59 -6.04 2.93
C ARG A 128 16.10 -6.31 2.78
N THR A 129 15.60 -7.35 3.44
CA THR A 129 14.20 -7.75 3.43
C THR A 129 13.70 -7.89 4.86
N VAL A 130 12.45 -7.49 5.10
CA VAL A 130 11.76 -7.72 6.36
C VAL A 130 10.34 -8.20 6.08
N VAL A 131 9.91 -9.19 6.85
CA VAL A 131 8.57 -9.77 6.77
C VAL A 131 7.84 -9.49 8.07
N PHE A 132 6.70 -8.81 7.97
CA PHE A 132 5.81 -8.56 9.10
C PHE A 132 4.60 -9.48 9.00
N PRO A 133 4.35 -10.33 10.02
CA PRO A 133 3.02 -10.90 10.22
C PRO A 133 2.03 -9.75 10.49
N VAL A 134 0.90 -9.73 9.77
CA VAL A 134 -0.14 -8.72 9.93
C VAL A 134 -1.47 -9.42 10.19
N VAL A 135 -2.09 -9.11 11.32
CA VAL A 135 -3.46 -9.53 11.61
C VAL A 135 -4.40 -8.38 11.32
N MET A 136 -5.30 -8.58 10.36
CA MET A 136 -6.34 -7.61 10.00
C MET A 136 -7.65 -8.01 10.65
N THR A 137 -8.13 -7.20 11.60
CA THR A 137 -9.43 -7.37 12.23
C THR A 137 -10.46 -6.51 11.49
N MET A 138 -11.40 -7.18 10.82
CA MET A 138 -12.50 -6.56 10.09
C MET A 138 -13.59 -6.09 11.07
N SER A 139 -14.47 -5.18 10.63
CA SER A 139 -15.58 -4.65 11.44
C SER A 139 -16.56 -5.70 11.99
N GLY A 140 -16.57 -6.91 11.41
CA GLY A 140 -17.34 -8.07 11.90
C GLY A 140 -16.61 -8.95 12.92
N GLY A 141 -15.41 -8.58 13.37
CA GLY A 141 -14.57 -9.38 14.26
C GLY A 141 -13.85 -10.55 13.58
N TYR A 142 -13.98 -10.68 12.26
CA TYR A 142 -13.21 -11.63 11.48
C TYR A 142 -11.76 -11.18 11.39
N GLU A 143 -10.84 -12.09 11.70
CA GLU A 143 -9.41 -11.87 11.60
C GLU A 143 -8.87 -12.54 10.35
N LEU A 144 -8.07 -11.79 9.59
CA LEU A 144 -7.34 -12.29 8.44
C LEU A 144 -5.85 -12.13 8.71
N GLU A 145 -5.15 -13.25 8.78
CA GLU A 145 -3.70 -13.29 8.86
C GLU A 145 -3.11 -13.13 7.46
N THR A 146 -2.17 -12.20 7.34
CA THR A 146 -1.44 -11.94 6.10
C THR A 146 0.00 -11.53 6.43
N GLU A 147 0.81 -11.35 5.39
CA GLU A 147 2.18 -10.91 5.53
C GLU A 147 2.40 -9.64 4.70
N ALA A 148 3.13 -8.70 5.29
CA ALA A 148 3.70 -7.57 4.57
C ALA A 148 5.21 -7.81 4.39
N VAL A 149 5.68 -7.77 3.15
CA VAL A 149 7.11 -7.85 2.84
C VAL A 149 7.58 -6.47 2.46
N LEU A 150 8.64 -6.00 3.11
CA LEU A 150 9.34 -4.77 2.75
C LEU A 150 10.76 -5.09 2.30
N VAL A 151 11.25 -4.30 1.37
CA VAL A 151 12.61 -4.36 0.84
C VAL A 151 13.27 -2.98 0.98
N LEU A 152 14.58 -2.98 1.28
CA LEU A 152 15.36 -1.75 1.39
C LEU A 152 15.83 -1.30 0.00
N GLU A 153 15.23 -0.23 -0.52
CA GLU A 153 15.55 0.39 -1.81
C GLU A 153 15.96 1.85 -1.59
N ASP A 154 17.15 2.23 -2.06
CA ASP A 154 17.68 3.60 -1.96
C ASP A 154 17.64 4.19 -0.53
N GLY A 155 17.87 3.34 0.49
CA GLY A 155 17.85 3.74 1.91
C GLY A 155 16.45 3.88 2.51
N ILE A 156 15.41 3.46 1.79
CA ILE A 156 14.01 3.51 2.22
C ILE A 156 13.43 2.10 2.21
N TRP A 157 12.77 1.71 3.30
CA TRP A 157 12.01 0.46 3.32
C TRP A 157 10.70 0.65 2.58
N LYS A 158 10.51 -0.11 1.50
CA LYS A 158 9.32 -0.05 0.65
C LYS A 158 8.59 -1.38 0.63
N VAL A 159 7.27 -1.34 0.58
CA VAL A 159 6.39 -2.51 0.53
C VAL A 159 6.48 -3.16 -0.84
N SER A 160 6.98 -4.40 -0.87
CA SER A 160 7.05 -5.23 -2.08
C SER A 160 5.87 -6.18 -2.21
N THR A 161 5.27 -6.58 -1.09
CA THR A 161 4.08 -7.44 -1.07
C THR A 161 3.21 -7.05 0.12
N PHE A 162 1.94 -6.79 -0.15
CA PHE A 162 0.90 -6.66 0.85
C PHE A 162 -0.44 -6.94 0.19
N MET A 163 -1.35 -7.59 0.92
CA MET A 163 -2.64 -8.02 0.42
C MET A 163 -3.35 -6.92 -0.41
N GLY A 164 -3.71 -7.27 -1.64
CA GLY A 164 -4.47 -6.39 -2.53
C GLY A 164 -3.65 -5.60 -3.55
N LEU A 165 -2.32 -5.55 -3.43
CA LEU A 165 -1.46 -4.92 -4.44
C LEU A 165 -1.56 -5.57 -5.83
N ASN A 166 -1.92 -6.86 -5.87
CA ASN A 166 -2.08 -7.61 -7.11
C ASN A 166 -3.56 -7.75 -7.55
N SER A 167 -4.49 -7.13 -6.82
CA SER A 167 -5.95 -7.25 -7.08
C SER A 167 -6.66 -5.90 -7.03
N PHE A 168 -5.97 -4.87 -7.53
CA PHE A 168 -6.57 -3.57 -7.81
C PHE A 168 -7.78 -3.74 -8.77
N PRO A 169 -8.90 -3.03 -8.49
CA PRO A 169 -10.22 -3.23 -9.11
C PRO A 169 -10.27 -3.04 -10.62
#